data_AF-A0A158JLL5-F1
#
_entry.id   AF-A0A158JLL5-F1
#
_cell.length_a   1.000
_cell.length_b   1.000
_cell.length_c   1.000
_cell.angle_alpha   90.00
_cell.angle_beta   90.00
_cell.angle_gamma   90.00
#
_symmetry.space_group_name_H-M   'P 1'
#
loop_
_entity.id
_entity.type
_entity.pdbx_description
1 polymer ?
#
loop_
_entity_poly.entity_id
_entity_poly.type
_entity_poly.pdbx_seq_one_letter_code
_entity_poly.pdbx_strand_id
1 'polypeptide(L)' 'MTPLRQRMLHDMQIRNLADNTQTSYLIQVSCFARHFRRSPELLGPEEIRA' A
#
# COMPACT_ATOMS: atom_id res chain seq x y z
N MET A 1 7.62 6.58 8.97
CA MET A 1 7.15 6.69 7.57
C MET A 1 8.15 5.93 6.70
N THR A 2 7.73 4.94 5.90
CA THR A 2 8.65 4.21 4.98
C THR A 2 8.72 4.89 3.61
N PRO A 3 9.81 4.71 2.82
CA PRO A 3 9.90 5.25 1.47
C PRO A 3 8.76 4.79 0.55
N LEU A 4 8.36 3.51 0.61
CA LEU A 4 7.19 3.01 -0.14
C LEU A 4 5.91 3.75 0.24
N ARG A 5 5.65 3.95 1.53
CA ARG A 5 4.44 4.66 2.00
C ARG A 5 4.41 6.11 1.52
N GLN A 6 5.56 6.79 1.49
CA GLN A 6 5.65 8.17 0.99
C GLN A 6 5.34 8.25 -0.50
N ARG A 7 5.92 7.35 -1.31
CA ARG A 7 5.63 7.27 -2.75
C ARG A 7 4.15 7.01 -3.02
N MET A 8 3.56 6.03 -2.34
CA MET A 8 2.14 5.74 -2.47
C MET A 8 1.26 6.96 -2.17
N LEU A 9 1.53 7.67 -1.06
CA LEU A 9 0.80 8.89 -0.72
C LEU A 9 0.94 9.96 -1.82
N HIS A 10 2.17 10.21 -2.26
CA HIS A 10 2.46 11.22 -3.28
C HIS A 10 1.75 10.90 -4.61
N ASP A 11 1.81 9.65 -5.06
CA ASP A 11 1.16 9.21 -6.30
C ASP A 11 -0.36 9.38 -6.23
N MET A 12 -0.97 9.10 -5.08
CA MET A 12 -2.41 9.28 -4.89
C MET A 12 -2.80 10.76 -4.79
N GLN A 13 -1.95 11.61 -4.19
CA GLN A 13 -2.15 13.05 -4.15
C GLN A 13 -2.09 13.68 -5.55
N ILE A 14 -1.10 13.31 -6.38
CA ILE A 14 -1.01 13.76 -7.78
C ILE A 14 -2.27 13.39 -8.56
N ARG A 15 -2.87 12.24 -8.25
CA ARG A 15 -4.12 11.75 -8.86
C ARG A 15 -5.39 12.37 -8.27
N ASN A 16 -5.28 13.31 -7.33
CA ASN A 16 -6.40 13.92 -6.62
C ASN A 16 -7.35 12.88 -5.98
N LEU A 17 -6.81 11.76 -5.48
CA LEU A 17 -7.63 10.81 -4.73
C LEU A 17 -8.01 11.43 -3.39
N ALA A 18 -9.28 11.31 -3.01
CA ALA A 18 -9.76 11.78 -1.71
C ALA A 18 -8.99 11.14 -0.55
N ASP A 19 -8.84 11.88 0.56
CA ASP A 19 -8.03 11.45 1.73
C ASP A 19 -8.51 10.12 2.34
N ASN A 20 -9.82 9.85 2.28
CA ASN A 20 -10.40 8.59 2.72
C ASN A 20 -9.96 7.41 1.84
N THR A 21 -9.83 7.62 0.53
CA THR A 21 -9.30 6.65 -0.43
C THR A 21 -7.82 6.40 -0.17
N GLN A 22 -7.03 7.47 0.01
CA GLN A 22 -5.61 7.36 0.34
C GLN A 22 -5.38 6.51 1.60
N THR A 23 -6.12 6.83 2.66
CA THR A 23 -6.05 6.12 3.93
C THR A 23 -6.47 4.66 3.78
N SER A 24 -7.57 4.40 3.08
CA SER A 24 -8.05 3.04 2.83
C SER A 24 -7.01 2.19 2.09
N TYR A 25 -6.40 2.72 1.04
CA TYR A 25 -5.41 1.99 0.25
C TYR A 25 -4.17 1.63 1.08
N LEU A 26 -3.68 2.57 1.91
CA LEU A 26 -2.57 2.32 2.82
C LEU A 26 -2.88 1.25 3.87
N ILE A 27 -4.12 1.23 4.38
CA ILE A 27 -4.58 0.19 5.30
C ILE A 27 -4.59 -1.17 4.59
N GLN A 28 -5.14 -1.25 3.37
CA GLN A 28 -5.20 -2.53 2.64
C GLN A 28 -3.81 -3.08 2.33
N VAL A 29 -2.85 -2.26 1.90
CA VAL A 29 -1.47 -2.71 1.71
C VAL A 29 -0.82 -3.18 3.01
N SER A 30 -1.13 -2.52 4.13
CA SER A 30 -0.64 -2.94 5.46
C SER A 30 -1.25 -4.27 5.89
N CYS A 31 -2.54 -4.50 5.62
CA CYS A 31 -3.22 -5.77 5.88
C CYS A 31 -2.65 -6.90 5.02
N PHE A 32 -2.41 -6.65 3.74
CA PHE A 32 -1.78 -7.61 2.82
C PHE A 32 -0.37 -8.00 3.30
N ALA A 33 0.46 -7.02 3.65
CA ALA A 33 1.78 -7.26 4.24
C ALA A 33 1.72 -8.10 5.52
N ARG A 34 0.74 -7.81 6.39
CA ARG A 34 0.52 -8.53 7.64
C ARG A 34 0.12 -9.99 7.41
N HIS A 35 -0.67 -10.27 6.38
CA HIS A 35 -1.06 -11.65 6.04
C HIS A 35 0.17 -12.52 5.75
N PHE A 36 1.11 -12.03 4.95
CA PHE A 36 2.34 -12.75 4.61
C PHE A 36 3.48 -12.58 5.62
N ARG A 37 3.30 -11.71 6.64
CA ARG A 37 4.33 -11.35 7.62
C ARG A 37 5.64 -10.88 6.98
N ARG A 38 5.53 -10.15 5.86
CA ARG A 38 6.66 -9.65 5.06
C ARG A 38 6.47 -8.17 4.77
N SER A 39 7.56 -7.46 4.47
CA SER A 39 7.48 -6.08 4.00
C SER A 39 6.64 -6.02 2.72
N PRO A 40 5.74 -5.02 2.55
CA PRO A 40 5.01 -4.83 1.30
C PRO A 40 5.94 -4.60 0.08
N GLU A 41 7.19 -4.19 0.31
CA GLU A 41 8.21 -4.08 -0.76
C GLU A 41 8.66 -5.43 -1.31
N LEU A 42 8.38 -6.52 -0.60
CA LEU A 42 8.75 -7.89 -0.97
C LEU A 42 7.57 -8.71 -1.49
N LEU A 43 6.39 -8.11 -1.63
CA LEU A 43 5.17 -8.80 -2.05
C LEU A 43 4.74 -8.32 -3.43
N GLY A 44 4.28 -9.25 -4.25
CA GLY A 44 3.96 -9.00 -5.65
C GLY A 44 2.82 -9.87 -6.16
N PRO A 45 2.71 -10.04 -7.49
CA PRO A 45 1.62 -10.77 -8.13
C PRO A 45 1.44 -12.21 -7.67
N GLU A 46 2.52 -12.89 -7.27
CA GLU A 46 2.47 -14.27 -6.77
C GLU A 46 1.61 -14.36 -5.49
N GLU A 47 1.77 -13.40 -4.58
CA GLU A 47 1.00 -13.35 -3.34
C GLU A 47 -0.44 -12.82 -3.51
N ILE A 48 -0.79 -12.27 -4.68
CA ILE A 48 -2.17 -11.82 -4.96
C ILE A 48 -3.13 -13.01 -5.10
N ARG A 49 -2.63 -14.19 -5.49
CA ARG A 49 -3.43 -15.40 -5.76
C ARG A 49 -3.20 -16.55 -4.78
N ALA A 50 -2.32 -16.35 -3.79
CA ALA A 50 -2.03 -17.34 -2.74
C ALA A 50 -3.19 -17.45 -1.75
#